data_AF-A0AAP5YCM4-F1
#
_entry.id   AF-A0AAP5YCM4-F1
#
_cell.length_a   1.000
_cell.length_b   1.000
_cell.length_c   1.000
_cell.angle_alpha   90.00
_cell.angle_beta   90.00
_cell.angle_gamma   90.00
#
_symmetry.space_group_name_H-M   'P 1'
#
loop_
_entity.id
_entity.type
_entity.pdbx_description
1 polymer ?
#
loop_
_entity_poly.entity_id
_entity_poly.type
_entity_poly.pdbx_seq_one_letter_code
_entity_poly.pdbx_strand_id
1 'polypeptide(L)'
;MFVLISTLLSVAILAGIYHLSTKREQQHARKYQLLTLLRDVVNLLRRHRAITHYSLQSQQNYDREIEEIHHALNNKLHLLLETSRFENKPMYRVLQIKVSKLLEQWQENSIARNQMEHGKLIRHCLFLMDEVTIAWLAVEQRDELHDEYHMNWQTIIDSLETLTQLRISIQDLNEQGGSVRVKNYASVMTRKLNQLAVIAPLTIAAPISVRSTQALNDYVEGKHTGLTEEELYGITSDLSLTIFNTYDHVLSDIVETLYLPLPRLSLA
;
A
#
# COMPACT_ATOMS: atom_id res chain seq x y z
N MET A 1 10.01 49.87 35.25
CA MET A 1 9.46 48.61 35.82
C MET A 1 8.43 47.96 34.90
N PHE A 2 7.38 48.68 34.46
CA PHE A 2 6.40 48.15 33.51
C PHE A 2 7.02 47.64 32.18
N VAL A 3 7.95 48.40 31.61
CA VAL A 3 8.67 48.00 30.38
C VAL A 3 9.44 46.68 30.57
N LEU A 4 10.18 46.52 31.68
CA LEU A 4 10.93 45.28 31.95
C LEU A 4 10.00 44.07 32.12
N ILE A 5 8.88 44.24 32.84
CA ILE A 5 7.89 43.17 33.04
C ILE A 5 7.24 42.79 31.69
N SER A 6 6.87 43.77 30.88
CA SER A 6 6.28 43.55 29.55
C SER A 6 7.25 42.85 28.59
N THR A 7 8.54 43.21 28.63
CA THR A 7 9.57 42.56 27.81
C THR A 7 9.79 41.11 28.25
N LEU A 8 9.88 40.85 29.56
CA LEU A 8 10.02 39.49 30.09
C LEU A 8 8.82 38.60 29.71
N LEU A 9 7.60 39.14 29.83
CA LEU A 9 6.39 38.41 29.45
C LEU A 9 6.38 38.09 27.95
N SER A 10 6.79 39.04 27.11
CA SER A 10 6.86 38.86 25.65
C SER A 10 7.89 37.79 25.27
N VAL A 11 9.06 37.79 25.91
CA VAL A 11 10.08 36.75 25.72
C VAL A 11 9.56 35.37 26.16
N ALA A 12 8.85 35.30 27.29
CA ALA A 12 8.26 34.04 27.76
C ALA A 12 7.19 33.50 26.79
N ILE A 13 6.34 34.36 26.25
CA ILE A 13 5.34 33.99 25.24
C ILE A 13 6.02 33.48 23.97
N LEU A 14 7.03 34.20 23.45
CA LEU A 14 7.78 33.79 22.26
C LEU A 14 8.48 32.44 22.46
N ALA A 15 9.12 32.24 23.62
CA ALA A 15 9.75 30.96 23.97
C ALA A 15 8.71 29.82 24.01
N GLY A 16 7.53 30.09 24.58
CA GLY A 16 6.41 29.14 24.60
C GLY A 16 5.92 28.77 23.21
N ILE A 17 5.70 29.76 22.34
CA ILE A 17 5.29 29.56 20.94
C ILE A 17 6.36 28.76 20.18
N TYR A 18 7.63 29.12 20.32
CA TYR A 18 8.73 28.42 19.67
C TYR A 18 8.80 26.95 20.10
N HIS A 19 8.65 26.67 21.39
CA HIS A 19 8.66 25.31 21.92
C HIS A 19 7.47 24.49 21.37
N LEU A 20 6.26 25.07 21.37
CA LEU A 20 5.07 24.42 20.83
C LEU A 20 5.19 24.17 19.32
N SER A 21 5.68 25.14 18.57
CA SER A 21 5.94 25.02 17.13
C SER A 21 6.94 23.90 16.83
N THR A 22 8.06 23.86 17.56
CA THR A 22 9.08 22.80 17.40
C THR A 22 8.50 21.42 17.69
N LYS A 23 7.69 21.30 18.75
CA LYS A 23 7.04 20.04 19.11
C LYS A 23 6.06 19.58 18.03
N ARG A 24 5.26 20.50 17.46
CA ARG A 24 4.33 20.21 16.36
C ARG A 24 5.07 19.77 15.10
N GLU A 25 6.13 20.48 14.74
CA GLU A 25 6.99 20.14 13.59
C GLU A 25 7.58 18.73 13.70
N GLN A 26 8.10 18.36 14.87
CA GLN A 26 8.60 17.01 15.12
C GLN A 26 7.53 15.92 15.02
N GLN A 27 6.26 16.26 15.30
CA GLN A 27 5.16 15.32 15.13
C GLN A 27 4.82 15.13 13.65
N HIS A 28 4.75 16.22 12.88
CA HIS A 28 4.55 16.17 11.43
C HIS A 28 5.65 15.38 10.73
N ALA A 29 6.92 15.74 10.96
CA ALA A 29 8.08 15.08 10.37
C ALA A 29 8.08 13.57 10.64
N ARG A 30 7.67 13.15 11.85
CA ARG A 30 7.58 11.74 12.20
C ARG A 30 6.46 11.01 11.45
N LYS A 31 5.24 11.57 11.41
CA LYS A 31 4.12 10.96 10.68
C LYS A 31 4.44 10.85 9.18
N TYR A 32 5.01 11.91 8.62
CA TYR A 32 5.53 11.94 7.26
C TYR A 32 6.56 10.84 6.98
N GLN A 33 7.54 10.67 7.87
CA GLN A 33 8.56 9.64 7.75
C GLN A 33 7.99 8.23 7.85
N LEU A 34 7.03 8.00 8.76
CA LEU A 34 6.34 6.71 8.88
C LEU A 34 5.60 6.34 7.59
N LEU A 35 4.84 7.27 7.02
CA LEU A 35 4.14 7.06 5.74
C LEU A 35 5.12 6.78 4.61
N THR A 36 6.20 7.56 4.51
CA THR A 36 7.25 7.34 3.49
C THR A 36 7.85 5.94 3.60
N LEU A 37 8.23 5.51 4.80
CA LEU A 37 8.82 4.20 5.03
C LEU A 37 7.82 3.06 4.74
N LEU A 38 6.55 3.20 5.11
CA LEU A 38 5.53 2.19 4.81
C LEU A 38 5.29 2.06 3.30
N ARG A 39 5.26 3.17 2.56
CA ARG A 39 5.15 3.16 1.09
C ARG A 39 6.34 2.44 0.46
N ASP A 40 7.56 2.70 0.94
CA ASP A 40 8.77 1.98 0.50
C ASP A 40 8.67 0.47 0.76
N VAL A 41 8.20 0.08 1.95
CA VAL A 41 8.02 -1.34 2.30
C VAL A 41 7.00 -2.01 1.37
N VAL A 42 5.87 -1.35 1.08
CA VAL A 42 4.90 -1.89 0.10
C VAL A 42 5.57 -2.09 -1.26
N ASN A 43 6.32 -1.10 -1.73
CA ASN A 43 6.94 -1.18 -3.04
C ASN A 43 7.98 -2.32 -3.12
N LEU A 44 8.79 -2.48 -2.07
CA LEU A 44 9.73 -3.59 -1.94
C LEU A 44 9.03 -4.96 -1.85
N LEU A 45 7.94 -5.08 -1.09
CA LEU A 45 7.15 -6.31 -1.02
C LEU A 45 6.56 -6.68 -2.38
N ARG A 46 6.17 -5.70 -3.20
CA ARG A 46 5.65 -5.96 -4.55
C ARG A 46 6.75 -6.43 -5.50
N ARG A 47 7.94 -5.83 -5.44
CA ARG A 47 9.12 -6.29 -6.18
C ARG A 47 9.50 -7.71 -5.77
N HIS A 48 9.57 -7.97 -4.46
CA HIS A 48 9.81 -9.30 -3.92
C HIS A 48 8.76 -10.31 -4.44
N ARG A 49 7.47 -9.93 -4.45
CA ARG A 49 6.39 -10.77 -4.97
C ARG A 49 6.58 -11.11 -6.44
N ALA A 50 6.92 -10.13 -7.26
CA ALA A 50 7.12 -10.32 -8.69
C ALA A 50 8.31 -11.25 -8.96
N ILE A 51 9.46 -10.98 -8.34
CA ILE A 51 10.67 -11.77 -8.60
C ILE A 51 10.59 -13.19 -8.06
N THR A 52 10.05 -13.37 -6.85
CA THR A 52 9.88 -14.71 -6.27
C THR A 52 8.82 -15.52 -7.03
N HIS A 53 7.83 -14.87 -7.64
CA HIS A 53 6.91 -15.53 -8.54
C HIS A 53 7.63 -16.10 -9.77
N TYR A 54 8.44 -15.28 -10.44
CA TYR A 54 9.25 -15.74 -11.57
C TYR A 54 10.25 -16.84 -11.17
N SER A 55 10.90 -16.73 -10.01
CA SER A 55 11.80 -17.78 -9.50
C SER A 55 11.07 -19.10 -9.25
N LEU A 56 9.90 -19.08 -8.61
CA LEU A 56 9.12 -20.29 -8.33
C LEU A 56 8.56 -20.91 -9.61
N GLN A 57 8.26 -20.10 -10.62
CA GLN A 57 7.66 -20.54 -11.87
C GLN A 57 8.70 -21.09 -12.86
N SER A 58 9.77 -20.34 -13.11
CA SER A 58 10.75 -20.65 -14.16
C SER A 58 12.01 -21.34 -13.63
N GLN A 59 12.12 -21.56 -12.31
CA GLN A 59 13.32 -22.05 -11.62
C GLN A 59 14.58 -21.23 -11.96
N GLN A 60 14.40 -19.97 -12.36
CA GLN A 60 15.49 -19.06 -12.65
C GLN A 60 16.07 -18.47 -11.36
N ASN A 61 17.40 -18.37 -11.34
CA ASN A 61 18.13 -17.84 -10.22
C ASN A 61 18.12 -16.29 -10.27
N TYR A 62 17.44 -15.70 -9.28
CA TYR A 62 17.41 -14.25 -9.03
C TYR A 62 17.96 -13.93 -7.64
N ASP A 63 18.81 -14.79 -7.07
CA ASP A 63 19.23 -14.75 -5.66
C ASP A 63 19.82 -13.41 -5.27
N ARG A 64 20.60 -12.78 -6.16
CA ARG A 64 21.20 -11.47 -5.91
C ARG A 64 20.16 -10.36 -5.74
N GLU A 65 19.20 -10.25 -6.66
CA GLU A 65 18.17 -9.21 -6.57
C GLU A 65 17.23 -9.46 -5.38
N ILE A 66 16.94 -10.73 -5.09
CA ILE A 66 16.18 -11.12 -3.91
C ILE A 66 16.90 -10.68 -2.63
N GLU A 67 18.20 -10.95 -2.50
CA GLU A 67 19.01 -10.54 -1.34
C GLU A 67 19.08 -9.02 -1.19
N GLU A 68 19.22 -8.29 -2.29
CA GLU A 68 19.18 -6.81 -2.29
C GLU A 68 17.83 -6.29 -1.77
N ILE A 69 16.72 -6.91 -2.18
CA ILE A 69 15.37 -6.59 -1.67
C ILE A 69 15.23 -6.97 -0.19
N HIS A 70 15.77 -8.12 0.24
CA HIS A 70 15.75 -8.56 1.64
C HIS A 70 16.45 -7.56 2.55
N HIS A 71 17.67 -7.15 2.18
CA HIS A 71 18.41 -6.12 2.90
C HIS A 71 17.63 -4.80 2.95
N ALA A 72 17.07 -4.34 1.83
CA ALA A 72 16.29 -3.12 1.80
C ALA A 72 15.04 -3.19 2.71
N LEU A 73 14.30 -4.31 2.68
CA LEU A 73 13.13 -4.52 3.55
C LEU A 73 13.50 -4.49 5.02
N ASN A 74 14.54 -5.25 5.41
CA ASN A 74 14.99 -5.31 6.80
C ASN A 74 15.42 -3.93 7.31
N ASN A 75 16.15 -3.16 6.49
CA ASN A 75 16.55 -1.80 6.83
C ASN A 75 15.34 -0.86 7.01
N LYS A 76 14.36 -0.90 6.09
CA LYS A 76 13.16 -0.05 6.20
C LYS A 76 12.30 -0.41 7.40
N LEU A 77 12.17 -1.69 7.73
CA LEU A 77 11.44 -2.18 8.91
C LEU A 77 12.14 -1.76 10.22
N HIS A 78 13.47 -1.78 10.25
CA HIS A 78 14.23 -1.25 11.39
C HIS A 78 13.97 0.24 11.58
N LEU A 79 14.07 1.04 10.52
CA LEU A 79 13.79 2.48 10.57
C LEU A 79 12.35 2.79 11.01
N LEU A 80 11.36 1.98 10.61
CA LEU A 80 9.98 2.11 11.11
C LEU A 80 9.91 1.97 12.63
N LEU A 81 10.58 0.96 13.19
CA LEU A 81 10.63 0.74 14.64
C LEU A 81 11.32 1.88 15.38
N GLU A 82 12.42 2.40 14.84
CA GLU A 82 13.15 3.53 15.43
C GLU A 82 12.33 4.84 15.40
N THR A 83 11.63 5.08 14.29
CA THR A 83 10.84 6.30 14.07
C THR A 83 9.55 6.30 14.91
N SER A 84 8.96 5.12 15.11
CA SER A 84 7.67 4.97 15.80
C SER A 84 7.73 5.33 17.29
N ARG A 85 6.61 5.88 17.80
CA ARG A 85 6.43 6.11 19.25
C ARG A 85 6.35 4.79 19.98
N PHE A 86 6.73 4.79 21.27
CA PHE A 86 6.73 3.60 22.12
C PHE A 86 5.41 2.82 22.07
N GLU A 87 4.28 3.52 22.13
CA GLU A 87 2.93 2.95 22.09
C GLU A 87 2.62 2.21 20.77
N ASN A 88 3.18 2.67 19.65
CA ASN A 88 2.91 2.10 18.32
C ASN A 88 3.95 1.06 17.89
N LYS A 89 5.10 0.98 18.59
CA LYS A 89 6.17 0.00 18.30
C LYS A 89 5.67 -1.45 18.19
N PRO A 90 4.73 -1.94 19.01
CA PRO A 90 4.23 -3.32 18.88
C PRO A 90 3.66 -3.64 17.49
N MET A 91 2.93 -2.71 16.87
CA MET A 91 2.30 -2.94 15.55
C MET A 91 3.36 -3.10 14.45
N TYR A 92 4.38 -2.22 14.44
CA TYR A 92 5.50 -2.32 13.50
C TYR A 92 6.38 -3.55 13.75
N ARG A 93 6.51 -4.00 15.00
CA ARG A 93 7.22 -5.24 15.32
C ARG A 93 6.50 -6.47 14.77
N VAL A 94 5.17 -6.50 14.85
CA VAL A 94 4.37 -7.55 14.22
C VAL A 94 4.57 -7.55 12.70
N LEU A 95 4.60 -6.37 12.06
CA LEU A 95 4.92 -6.29 10.63
C LEU A 95 6.31 -6.87 10.35
N GLN A 96 7.34 -6.46 11.09
CA GLN A 96 8.71 -6.96 10.92
C GLN A 96 8.78 -8.48 11.01
N ILE A 97 8.24 -9.08 12.07
CA ILE A 97 8.24 -10.54 12.27
C ILE A 97 7.58 -11.26 11.08
N LYS A 98 6.42 -10.76 10.63
CA LYS A 98 5.69 -11.38 9.52
C LYS A 98 6.44 -11.23 8.18
N VAL A 99 7.09 -10.10 7.93
CA VAL A 99 7.92 -9.91 6.74
C VAL A 99 9.15 -10.81 6.80
N SER A 100 9.90 -10.84 7.89
CA SER A 100 11.09 -11.72 8.03
C SER A 100 10.73 -13.18 7.78
N LYS A 101 9.60 -13.65 8.33
CA LYS A 101 9.09 -15.01 8.07
C LYS A 101 8.83 -15.26 6.58
N LEU A 102 8.26 -14.30 5.85
CA LEU A 102 8.07 -14.43 4.40
C LEU A 102 9.42 -14.53 3.68
N LEU A 103 10.40 -13.69 4.04
CA LEU A 103 11.72 -13.66 3.41
C LEU A 103 12.49 -14.97 3.61
N GLU A 104 12.28 -15.64 4.75
CA GLU A 104 12.89 -16.94 5.05
C GLU A 104 12.20 -18.11 4.35
N GLN A 105 10.88 -18.05 4.17
CA GLN A 105 10.06 -19.23 3.81
C GLN A 105 9.46 -19.19 2.40
N TRP A 106 9.75 -18.15 1.60
CA TRP A 106 9.10 -18.00 0.30
C TRP A 106 9.39 -19.15 -0.67
N GLN A 107 10.56 -19.77 -0.57
CA GLN A 107 11.00 -20.89 -1.43
C GLN A 107 10.19 -22.16 -1.18
N GLU A 108 9.65 -22.32 0.03
CA GLU A 108 8.83 -23.48 0.42
C GLU A 108 7.36 -23.31 0.02
N ASN A 109 6.96 -22.11 -0.42
CA ASN A 109 5.58 -21.81 -0.78
C ASN A 109 5.27 -22.27 -2.21
N SER A 110 4.03 -22.73 -2.43
CA SER A 110 3.47 -22.75 -3.78
C SER A 110 3.33 -21.33 -4.32
N ILE A 111 3.26 -21.18 -5.65
CA ILE A 111 3.03 -19.87 -6.30
C ILE A 111 1.84 -19.14 -5.69
N ALA A 112 0.72 -19.85 -5.56
CA ALA A 112 -0.53 -19.30 -5.04
C ALA A 112 -0.39 -18.87 -3.57
N ARG A 113 0.29 -19.68 -2.75
CA ARG A 113 0.58 -19.36 -1.35
C ARG A 113 1.49 -18.13 -1.24
N ASN A 114 2.53 -18.06 -2.06
CA ASN A 114 3.48 -16.96 -2.07
C ASN A 114 2.78 -15.64 -2.42
N GLN A 115 1.92 -15.62 -3.44
CA GLN A 115 1.11 -14.46 -3.82
C GLN A 115 0.19 -14.01 -2.68
N MET A 116 -0.43 -14.97 -1.97
CA MET A 116 -1.34 -14.69 -0.85
C MET A 116 -0.61 -14.07 0.35
N GLU A 117 0.53 -14.64 0.77
CA GLU A 117 1.31 -14.13 1.90
C GLU A 117 1.82 -12.70 1.65
N HIS A 118 2.32 -12.43 0.44
CA HIS A 118 2.66 -11.06 0.03
C HIS A 118 1.44 -10.12 0.08
N GLY A 119 0.29 -10.57 -0.43
CA GLY A 119 -0.95 -9.79 -0.43
C GLY A 119 -1.38 -9.39 0.99
N LYS A 120 -1.25 -10.30 1.96
CA LYS A 120 -1.54 -10.03 3.39
C LYS A 120 -0.61 -8.96 3.96
N LEU A 121 0.69 -9.02 3.65
CA LEU A 121 1.67 -8.06 4.15
C LEU A 121 1.50 -6.67 3.53
N ILE A 122 1.20 -6.60 2.23
CA ILE A 122 0.88 -5.33 1.56
C ILE A 122 -0.35 -4.69 2.23
N ARG A 123 -1.43 -5.46 2.44
CA ARG A 123 -2.62 -4.98 3.16
C ARG A 123 -2.28 -4.52 4.59
N HIS A 124 -1.45 -5.27 5.31
CA HIS A 124 -1.00 -4.88 6.66
C HIS A 124 -0.27 -3.52 6.65
N CYS A 125 0.58 -3.26 5.65
CA CYS A 125 1.23 -1.95 5.51
C CYS A 125 0.22 -0.83 5.21
N LEU A 126 -0.78 -1.09 4.35
CA LEU A 126 -1.85 -0.13 4.09
C LEU A 126 -2.62 0.22 5.36
N PHE A 127 -2.99 -0.78 6.18
CA PHE A 127 -3.65 -0.52 7.46
C PHE A 127 -2.80 0.32 8.41
N LEU A 128 -1.47 0.12 8.44
CA LEU A 128 -0.60 0.97 9.25
C LEU A 128 -0.50 2.41 8.71
N MET A 129 -0.57 2.61 7.39
CA MET A 129 -0.64 3.95 6.81
C MET A 129 -1.97 4.63 7.12
N ASP A 130 -3.05 3.86 7.13
CA ASP A 130 -4.39 4.32 7.54
C ASP A 130 -4.40 4.84 8.97
N GLU A 131 -3.89 4.05 9.92
CA GLU A 131 -3.75 4.44 11.32
C GLU A 131 -2.93 5.74 11.50
N VAL A 132 -1.81 5.86 10.77
CA VAL A 132 -0.99 7.08 10.81
C VAL A 132 -1.75 8.28 10.24
N THR A 133 -2.50 8.08 9.16
CA THR A 133 -3.23 9.15 8.44
C THR A 133 -4.42 9.64 9.25
N ILE A 134 -5.24 8.74 9.79
CA ILE A 134 -6.38 9.08 10.67
C ILE A 134 -5.88 9.81 11.92
N ALA A 135 -4.83 9.29 12.57
CA ALA A 135 -4.21 9.98 13.70
C ALA A 135 -3.57 11.32 13.32
N TRP A 136 -3.23 11.53 12.06
CA TRP A 136 -2.80 12.84 11.57
C TRP A 136 -3.96 13.81 11.45
N LEU A 137 -5.00 13.42 10.70
CA LEU A 137 -6.18 14.23 10.46
C LEU A 137 -6.88 14.63 11.75
N ALA A 138 -6.99 13.72 12.73
CA ALA A 138 -7.57 14.00 14.04
C ALA A 138 -6.77 15.05 14.84
N VAL A 139 -5.44 15.00 14.79
CA VAL A 139 -4.59 15.99 15.49
C VAL A 139 -4.69 17.37 14.84
N GLU A 140 -4.84 17.41 13.51
CA GLU A 140 -4.98 18.63 12.74
C GLU A 140 -6.42 19.14 12.64
N GLN A 141 -7.38 18.42 13.24
CA GLN A 141 -8.82 18.75 13.25
C GLN A 141 -9.37 18.98 11.84
N ARG A 142 -8.96 18.13 10.88
CA ARG A 142 -9.40 18.18 9.48
C ARG A 142 -10.52 17.17 9.22
N ASP A 143 -11.66 17.37 9.87
CA ASP A 143 -12.81 16.46 9.78
C ASP A 143 -13.33 16.31 8.34
N GLU A 144 -13.31 17.39 7.56
CA GLU A 144 -13.67 17.38 6.13
C GLU A 144 -12.80 16.40 5.31
N LEU A 145 -11.48 16.42 5.54
CA LEU A 145 -10.52 15.56 4.85
C LEU A 145 -10.60 14.13 5.37
N HIS A 146 -10.96 13.95 6.64
CA HIS A 146 -11.18 12.65 7.24
C HIS A 146 -12.31 11.89 6.54
N ASP A 147 -13.46 12.53 6.31
CA ASP A 147 -14.60 11.87 5.67
C ASP A 147 -14.30 11.48 4.22
N GLU A 148 -13.68 12.39 3.46
CA GLU A 148 -13.23 12.12 2.09
C GLU A 148 -12.21 10.96 2.06
N TYR A 149 -11.18 11.03 2.92
CA TYR A 149 -10.17 9.99 3.02
C TYR A 149 -10.79 8.64 3.39
N HIS A 150 -11.71 8.60 4.36
CA HIS A 150 -12.36 7.37 4.80
C HIS A 150 -13.21 6.73 3.70
N MET A 151 -13.97 7.53 2.93
CA MET A 151 -14.74 7.04 1.79
C MET A 151 -13.85 6.43 0.69
N ASN A 152 -12.74 7.10 0.37
CA ASN A 152 -11.77 6.62 -0.60
C ASN A 152 -11.07 5.34 -0.11
N TRP A 153 -10.65 5.32 1.15
CA TRP A 153 -10.05 4.16 1.82
C TRP A 153 -10.96 2.93 1.77
N GLN A 154 -12.24 3.06 2.09
CA GLN A 154 -13.19 1.94 2.06
C GLN A 154 -13.30 1.35 0.65
N THR A 155 -13.37 2.21 -0.38
CA THR A 155 -13.44 1.78 -1.78
C THR A 155 -12.18 1.01 -2.19
N ILE A 156 -11.01 1.46 -1.74
CA ILE A 156 -9.71 0.83 -2.00
C ILE A 156 -9.62 -0.54 -1.32
N ILE A 157 -9.99 -0.64 -0.04
CA ILE A 157 -9.93 -1.91 0.70
C ILE A 157 -10.92 -2.94 0.13
N ASP A 158 -12.15 -2.52 -0.21
CA ASP A 158 -13.12 -3.39 -0.88
C ASP A 158 -12.60 -3.92 -2.22
N SER A 159 -11.85 -3.09 -2.95
CA SER A 159 -11.23 -3.46 -4.21
C SER A 159 -10.12 -4.49 -4.01
N LEU A 160 -9.31 -4.35 -2.96
CA LEU A 160 -8.28 -5.34 -2.59
C LEU A 160 -8.88 -6.66 -2.11
N GLU A 161 -10.01 -6.63 -1.41
CA GLU A 161 -10.73 -7.83 -1.02
C GLU A 161 -11.28 -8.56 -2.25
N THR A 162 -11.93 -7.82 -3.16
CA THR A 162 -12.41 -8.37 -4.44
C THR A 162 -11.26 -8.99 -5.24
N LEU A 163 -10.12 -8.31 -5.31
CA LEU A 163 -8.92 -8.83 -5.97
C LEU A 163 -8.40 -10.12 -5.32
N THR A 164 -8.52 -10.22 -3.99
CA THR A 164 -8.14 -11.42 -3.24
C THR A 164 -9.06 -12.58 -3.59
N GLN A 165 -10.38 -12.35 -3.62
CA GLN A 165 -11.35 -13.37 -4.01
C GLN A 165 -11.15 -13.84 -5.45
N LEU A 166 -10.86 -12.91 -6.38
CA LEU A 166 -10.48 -13.24 -7.74
C LEU A 166 -9.25 -14.16 -7.75
N ARG A 167 -8.18 -13.82 -7.03
CA ARG A 167 -6.96 -14.63 -6.95
C ARG A 167 -7.15 -16.03 -6.36
N ILE A 168 -8.04 -16.16 -5.38
CA ILE A 168 -8.42 -17.45 -4.81
C ILE A 168 -9.13 -18.28 -5.90
N SER A 169 -10.10 -17.68 -6.59
CA SER A 169 -10.85 -18.40 -7.63
C SER A 169 -10.01 -18.90 -8.80
N ILE A 170 -8.86 -18.26 -9.09
CA ILE A 170 -7.92 -18.72 -10.13
C ILE A 170 -7.38 -20.12 -9.83
N GLN A 171 -7.18 -20.48 -8.55
CA GLN A 171 -6.65 -21.80 -8.16
C GLN A 171 -7.57 -22.94 -8.58
N ASP A 172 -8.86 -22.65 -8.69
CA ASP A 172 -9.87 -23.64 -9.05
C ASP A 172 -10.23 -23.58 -10.54
N LEU A 173 -9.49 -22.83 -11.38
CA LEU A 173 -9.89 -22.52 -12.76
C LEU A 173 -10.23 -23.79 -13.56
N ASN A 174 -9.45 -24.85 -13.35
CA ASN A 174 -9.55 -26.14 -14.03
C ASN A 174 -10.58 -27.10 -13.41
N GLU A 175 -11.19 -26.73 -12.27
CA GLU A 175 -12.22 -27.52 -11.61
C GLU A 175 -13.61 -27.32 -12.22
N GLN A 176 -14.56 -28.21 -11.91
CA GLN A 176 -15.94 -28.06 -12.34
C GLN A 176 -16.53 -26.73 -11.83
N GLY A 177 -16.97 -25.89 -12.78
CA GLY A 177 -17.51 -24.55 -12.49
C GLY A 177 -16.46 -23.50 -12.13
N GLY A 178 -15.16 -23.83 -12.10
CA GLY A 178 -14.06 -22.93 -11.78
C GLY A 178 -14.02 -21.69 -12.68
N SER A 179 -14.02 -21.91 -14.00
CA SER A 179 -14.07 -20.82 -14.99
C SER A 179 -15.24 -19.85 -14.78
N VAL A 180 -16.42 -20.36 -14.39
CA VAL A 180 -17.60 -19.51 -14.08
C VAL A 180 -17.35 -18.67 -12.83
N ARG A 181 -16.75 -19.24 -11.77
CA ARG A 181 -16.39 -18.49 -10.56
C ARG A 181 -15.38 -17.38 -10.86
N VAL A 182 -14.34 -17.69 -11.63
CA VAL A 182 -13.34 -16.69 -12.04
C VAL A 182 -13.99 -15.56 -12.83
N LYS A 183 -14.86 -15.88 -13.81
CA LYS A 183 -15.60 -14.87 -14.58
C LYS A 183 -16.47 -13.97 -13.70
N ASN A 184 -17.14 -14.54 -12.70
CA ASN A 184 -17.95 -13.76 -11.77
C ASN A 184 -17.10 -12.77 -10.97
N TYR A 185 -15.99 -13.23 -10.36
CA TYR A 185 -15.10 -12.33 -9.63
C TYR A 185 -14.39 -11.32 -10.52
N ALA A 186 -14.04 -11.69 -11.75
CA ALA A 186 -13.49 -10.78 -12.75
C ALA A 186 -14.48 -9.65 -13.11
N SER A 187 -15.77 -9.98 -13.24
CA SER A 187 -16.83 -9.00 -13.47
C SER A 187 -17.00 -8.05 -12.28
N VAL A 188 -16.98 -8.57 -11.05
CA VAL A 188 -17.01 -7.73 -9.84
C VAL A 188 -15.77 -6.84 -9.75
N MET A 189 -14.59 -7.37 -10.05
CA MET A 189 -13.34 -6.60 -10.05
C MET A 189 -13.36 -5.47 -11.08
N THR A 190 -13.89 -5.71 -12.27
CA THR A 190 -14.08 -4.67 -13.29
C THR A 190 -14.94 -3.52 -12.77
N ARG A 191 -16.05 -3.84 -12.08
CA ARG A 191 -16.90 -2.80 -11.46
C ARG A 191 -16.15 -2.01 -10.40
N LYS A 192 -15.29 -2.67 -9.60
CA LYS A 192 -14.42 -2.00 -8.61
C LYS A 192 -13.39 -1.08 -9.28
N LEU A 193 -12.79 -1.48 -10.40
CA LEU A 193 -11.88 -0.61 -11.16
C LEU A 193 -12.58 0.66 -11.68
N ASN A 194 -13.84 0.54 -12.13
CA ASN A 194 -14.64 1.70 -12.53
C ASN A 194 -14.94 2.64 -11.35
N GLN A 195 -15.14 2.11 -10.14
CA GLN A 195 -15.27 2.94 -8.93
C GLN A 195 -13.97 3.68 -8.61
N LEU A 196 -12.82 3.01 -8.71
CA LEU A 196 -11.51 3.62 -8.52
C LEU A 196 -11.19 4.70 -9.57
N ALA A 197 -11.76 4.61 -10.77
CA ALA A 197 -11.59 5.62 -11.82
C ALA A 197 -12.21 6.97 -11.46
N VAL A 198 -13.21 6.98 -10.56
CA VAL A 198 -13.78 8.22 -10.02
C VAL A 198 -12.81 8.89 -9.05
N ILE A 199 -12.02 8.09 -8.32
CA ILE A 199 -11.06 8.57 -7.30
C ILE A 199 -9.75 9.03 -7.97
N ALA A 200 -9.18 8.20 -8.85
CA ALA A 200 -7.88 8.43 -9.46
C ALA A 200 -7.90 8.13 -10.97
N PRO A 201 -8.54 8.97 -11.80
CA PRO A 201 -8.77 8.67 -13.22
C PRO A 201 -7.46 8.46 -13.99
N LEU A 202 -6.42 9.25 -13.69
CA LEU A 202 -5.12 9.13 -14.35
C LEU A 202 -4.41 7.81 -14.03
N THR A 203 -4.56 7.32 -12.79
CA THR A 203 -3.98 6.03 -12.38
C THR A 203 -4.65 4.87 -13.11
N ILE A 204 -5.98 4.90 -13.26
CA ILE A 204 -6.73 3.89 -14.02
C ILE A 204 -6.48 3.99 -15.53
N ALA A 205 -6.26 5.19 -16.04
CA ALA A 205 -5.92 5.42 -17.44
C ALA A 205 -4.47 5.07 -17.80
N ALA A 206 -3.63 4.69 -16.83
CA ALA A 206 -2.25 4.30 -17.09
C ALA A 206 -2.19 3.07 -18.02
N PRO A 207 -1.23 2.99 -18.97
CA PRO A 207 -1.20 1.94 -19.99
C PRO A 207 -1.27 0.51 -19.44
N ILE A 208 -0.59 0.23 -18.32
CA ILE A 208 -0.60 -1.10 -17.70
C ILE A 208 -1.99 -1.44 -17.14
N SER A 209 -2.66 -0.46 -16.51
CA SER A 209 -4.00 -0.63 -15.94
C SER A 209 -5.03 -0.85 -17.04
N VAL A 210 -4.98 -0.05 -18.10
CA VAL A 210 -5.88 -0.17 -19.26
C VAL A 210 -5.74 -1.54 -19.91
N ARG A 211 -4.52 -2.02 -20.14
CA ARG A 211 -4.30 -3.36 -20.72
C ARG A 211 -4.87 -4.47 -19.86
N SER A 212 -4.58 -4.47 -18.56
CA SER A 212 -5.02 -5.54 -17.66
C SER A 212 -6.52 -5.48 -17.40
N THR A 213 -7.12 -4.29 -17.39
CA THR A 213 -8.58 -4.10 -17.34
C THR A 213 -9.25 -4.59 -18.62
N GLN A 214 -8.69 -4.27 -19.79
CA GLN A 214 -9.21 -4.72 -21.08
C GLN A 214 -9.15 -6.23 -21.21
N ALA A 215 -8.01 -6.85 -20.86
CA ALA A 215 -7.86 -8.31 -20.87
C ALA A 215 -8.87 -8.99 -19.94
N LEU A 216 -9.10 -8.42 -18.75
CA LEU A 216 -10.11 -8.93 -17.82
C LEU A 216 -11.53 -8.80 -18.38
N ASN A 217 -11.86 -7.66 -19.02
CA ASN A 217 -13.15 -7.44 -19.67
C ASN A 217 -13.39 -8.41 -20.82
N ASP A 218 -12.40 -8.60 -21.69
CA ASP A 218 -12.51 -9.51 -22.83
C ASP A 218 -12.69 -10.96 -22.37
N TYR A 219 -12.09 -11.34 -21.23
CA TYR A 219 -12.32 -12.63 -20.58
C TYR A 219 -13.75 -12.78 -20.03
N VAL A 220 -14.27 -11.73 -19.37
CA VAL A 220 -15.64 -11.70 -18.83
C VAL A 220 -16.68 -11.79 -19.94
N GLU A 221 -16.49 -11.05 -21.03
CA GLU A 221 -17.38 -11.02 -22.19
C GLU A 221 -17.26 -12.27 -23.08
N GLY A 222 -16.28 -13.15 -22.80
CA GLY A 222 -16.04 -14.36 -23.59
C GLY A 222 -15.43 -14.09 -24.97
N LYS A 223 -14.90 -12.88 -25.21
CA LYS A 223 -14.15 -12.53 -26.42
C LYS A 223 -12.78 -13.20 -26.46
N HIS A 224 -12.21 -13.45 -25.27
CA HIS A 224 -10.95 -14.18 -25.12
C HIS A 224 -11.15 -15.36 -24.18
N THR A 225 -11.42 -16.54 -24.75
CA THR A 225 -11.54 -17.80 -24.01
C THR A 225 -10.17 -18.47 -23.95
N GLY A 226 -9.65 -18.74 -22.75
CA GLY A 226 -8.43 -19.52 -22.58
C GLY A 226 -7.28 -18.82 -21.86
N LEU A 227 -7.53 -17.74 -21.11
CA LEU A 227 -6.51 -17.22 -20.19
C LEU A 227 -6.07 -18.33 -19.22
N THR A 228 -4.77 -18.55 -19.20
CA THR A 228 -4.11 -19.46 -18.27
C THR A 228 -4.15 -18.88 -16.85
N GLU A 229 -3.96 -19.74 -15.84
CA GLU A 229 -3.81 -19.29 -14.45
C GLU A 229 -2.68 -18.26 -14.31
N GLU A 230 -1.59 -18.46 -15.06
CA GLU A 230 -0.44 -17.57 -15.13
C GLU A 230 -0.84 -16.17 -15.60
N GLU A 231 -1.51 -16.06 -16.76
CA GLU A 231 -1.94 -14.77 -17.31
C GLU A 231 -2.90 -14.06 -16.36
N LEU A 232 -3.81 -14.81 -15.72
CA LEU A 232 -4.72 -14.26 -14.72
C LEU A 232 -3.96 -13.76 -13.47
N TYR A 233 -2.94 -14.47 -13.01
CA TYR A 233 -2.09 -13.98 -11.92
C TYR A 233 -1.29 -12.74 -12.32
N GLY A 234 -0.78 -12.67 -13.56
CA GLY A 234 -0.16 -11.47 -14.14
C GLY A 234 -1.12 -10.27 -14.10
N ILE A 235 -2.32 -10.43 -14.67
CA ILE A 235 -3.38 -9.41 -14.65
C ILE A 235 -3.66 -8.96 -13.21
N THR A 236 -3.91 -9.88 -12.28
CA THR A 236 -4.20 -9.49 -10.89
C THR A 236 -3.01 -8.83 -10.18
N SER A 237 -1.77 -9.07 -10.61
CA SER A 237 -0.59 -8.36 -10.08
C SER A 237 -0.57 -6.89 -10.53
N ASP A 238 -0.90 -6.63 -11.79
CA ASP A 238 -1.04 -5.29 -12.35
C ASP A 238 -2.22 -4.53 -11.73
N LEU A 239 -3.35 -5.21 -11.52
CA LEU A 239 -4.48 -4.62 -10.82
C LEU A 239 -4.12 -4.29 -9.36
N SER A 240 -3.35 -5.14 -8.68
CA SER A 240 -2.80 -4.81 -7.36
C SER A 240 -1.90 -3.56 -7.42
N LEU A 241 -1.17 -3.31 -8.51
CA LEU A 241 -0.40 -2.05 -8.72
C LEU A 241 -1.32 -0.86 -8.84
N THR A 242 -2.31 -0.99 -9.71
CA THR A 242 -3.29 0.05 -9.97
C THR A 242 -4.00 0.48 -8.68
N ILE A 243 -4.47 -0.48 -7.87
CA ILE A 243 -5.16 -0.18 -6.61
C ILE A 243 -4.22 0.50 -5.61
N PHE A 244 -2.97 0.03 -5.50
CA PHE A 244 -1.98 0.68 -4.63
C PHE A 244 -1.67 2.11 -5.09
N ASN A 245 -1.46 2.35 -6.38
CA ASN A 245 -1.20 3.69 -6.91
C ASN A 245 -2.41 4.62 -6.72
N THR A 246 -3.63 4.07 -6.72
CA THR A 246 -4.84 4.82 -6.41
C THR A 246 -4.83 5.27 -4.95
N TYR A 247 -4.49 4.36 -4.03
CA TYR A 247 -4.27 4.73 -2.64
C TYR A 247 -3.13 5.74 -2.45
N ASP A 248 -2.02 5.54 -3.14
CA ASP A 248 -0.86 6.41 -3.07
C ASP A 248 -1.18 7.85 -3.49
N HIS A 249 -2.04 8.00 -4.51
CA HIS A 249 -2.55 9.30 -4.93
C HIS A 249 -3.40 9.95 -3.84
N VAL A 250 -4.41 9.24 -3.31
CA VAL A 250 -5.25 9.73 -2.20
C VAL A 250 -4.39 10.14 -1.00
N LEU A 251 -3.42 9.30 -0.63
CA LEU A 251 -2.52 9.59 0.47
C LEU A 251 -1.65 10.82 0.20
N SER A 252 -1.15 10.97 -1.03
CA SER A 252 -0.32 12.12 -1.42
C SER A 252 -1.08 13.43 -1.33
N ASP A 253 -2.32 13.47 -1.81
CA ASP A 253 -3.16 14.66 -1.78
C ASP A 253 -3.47 15.09 -0.33
N ILE A 254 -3.77 14.12 0.55
CA ILE A 254 -3.98 14.37 1.98
C ILE A 254 -2.69 14.89 2.63
N VAL A 255 -1.55 14.23 2.41
CA VAL A 255 -0.29 14.59 3.09
C VAL A 255 0.27 15.92 2.59
N GLU A 256 0.14 16.24 1.30
CA GLU A 256 0.51 17.54 0.75
C GLU A 256 -0.28 18.67 1.40
N THR A 257 -1.56 18.44 1.69
CA THR A 257 -2.41 19.39 2.41
C THR A 257 -2.01 19.57 3.89
N LEU A 258 -1.41 18.55 4.50
CA LEU A 258 -1.05 18.55 5.92
C LEU A 258 0.38 19.01 6.21
N TYR A 259 1.33 18.82 5.29
CA TYR A 259 2.74 19.08 5.56
C TYR A 259 3.60 19.37 4.31
N LEU A 260 4.07 18.32 3.64
CA LEU A 260 4.96 18.39 2.49
C LEU A 260 4.55 17.31 1.49
N PRO A 261 4.75 17.52 0.18
CA PRO A 261 4.51 16.48 -0.82
C PRO A 261 5.33 15.23 -0.51
N LEU A 262 4.68 14.08 -0.54
CA LEU A 262 5.34 12.79 -0.36
C LEU A 262 6.39 12.56 -1.47
N PRO A 263 7.51 11.88 -1.16
CA PRO A 263 8.53 11.61 -2.17
C PRO A 263 7.96 10.68 -3.24
N ARG A 264 8.39 10.87 -4.48
CA ARG A 264 8.04 9.95 -5.57
C ARG A 264 8.64 8.59 -5.28
N LEU A 265 7.82 7.55 -5.36
CA LEU A 265 8.31 6.18 -5.32
C LEU A 265 9.17 5.93 -6.56
N SER A 266 10.30 5.26 -6.39
CA SER A 266 11.09 4.78 -7.53
C SER A 266 10.20 3.87 -8.37
N LEU A 267 9.98 4.25 -9.64
CA LEU A 267 9.27 3.42 -10.60
C LEU A 267 9.99 2.07 -10.70
N ALA A 268 9.23 0.99 -10.52
CA ALA A 268 9.65 -0.36 -10.85
C ALA A 268 9.39 -0.61 -12.34
#